data_AF-A0A482W583-F1
#
_entry.id   AF-A0A482W583-F1
#
_cell.length_a   1.000
_cell.length_b   1.000
_cell.length_c   1.000
_cell.angle_alpha   90.00
_cell.angle_beta   90.00
_cell.angle_gamma   90.00
#
_symmetry.space_group_name_H-M   'P 1'
#
loop_
_entity.id
_entity.type
_entity.pdbx_description
1 polymer ?
#
loop_
_entity_poly.entity_id
_entity_poly.type
_entity_poly.pdbx_seq_one_letter_code
_entity_poly.pdbx_strand_id
1 'polypeptide(L)'
;MLLLHGECGRNANFMQENMQLDFLTEHIQDQICFCDLSCYVRTPQNEEVVLGTFNEDPTPSIHAVARMVDVSRSTIQRIIRDNRQHAYHYRHVQNLMSENYPARVNFCTWLLQKCDENPRFVYKVLFTNEPSFSRGGTFNAHNYHIWAKENPHAITVRSFQRRFSVEPFELPAKVTGEIYANFLEEDLPEPLDNVLLAQIINMWF
;
A
#
# COMPACT_ATOMS: atom_id res chain seq x y z
N MET A 1 -19.26 0.70 8.81
CA MET A 1 -18.50 1.21 9.97
C MET A 1 -18.16 2.67 9.70
N LEU A 2 -18.99 3.58 10.21
CA LEU A 2 -18.72 5.02 10.19
C LEU A 2 -17.59 5.29 11.18
N LEU A 3 -16.41 5.67 10.68
CA LEU A 3 -15.34 6.18 11.55
C LEU A 3 -15.62 7.66 11.84
N LEU A 4 -16.35 7.92 12.92
CA LEU A 4 -16.41 9.22 13.58
C LEU A 4 -15.42 9.21 14.75
N HIS A 5 -14.20 9.69 14.53
CA HIS A 5 -13.26 10.18 15.55
C HIS A 5 -12.25 11.06 14.79
N GLY A 6 -11.76 12.21 15.24
CA GLY A 6 -11.72 12.84 16.55
C GLY A 6 -10.50 13.77 16.51
N GLU A 7 -10.70 15.03 16.91
CA GLU A 7 -9.68 16.00 17.33
C GLU A 7 -8.35 16.09 16.54
N CYS A 8 -8.31 17.00 15.57
CA CYS A 8 -7.07 17.57 15.06
C CYS A 8 -6.55 18.62 16.07
N GLY A 9 -5.71 18.20 17.01
CA GLY A 9 -5.15 19.11 18.00
C GLY A 9 -4.18 18.44 18.97
N ARG A 10 -2.94 18.23 18.51
CA ARG A 10 -1.65 18.22 19.26
C ARG A 10 -0.72 17.16 18.67
N ASN A 11 0.21 17.60 17.84
CA ASN A 11 1.65 17.36 18.01
C ASN A 11 2.38 17.84 16.75
N ALA A 12 2.55 19.17 16.66
CA ALA A 12 3.68 19.73 15.98
C ALA A 12 4.92 19.39 16.82
N ASN A 13 5.48 18.20 16.60
CA ASN A 13 6.84 17.77 16.95
C ASN A 13 6.97 16.28 16.59
N PHE A 14 7.10 15.99 15.29
CA PHE A 14 7.71 14.74 14.83
C PHE A 14 8.47 15.01 13.53
N MET A 15 9.30 16.05 13.58
CA MET A 15 10.30 16.40 12.58
C MET A 15 11.63 16.54 13.31
N GLN A 16 12.11 15.44 13.89
CA GLN A 16 13.49 15.16 14.28
C GLN A 16 13.48 13.84 15.05
N GLU A 17 14.51 13.02 14.85
CA GLU A 17 14.74 11.69 15.44
C GLU A 17 14.22 10.50 14.62
N ASN A 18 14.96 10.20 13.54
CA ASN A 18 15.27 8.82 13.15
C ASN A 18 16.66 8.77 12.48
N MET A 19 17.65 9.40 13.13
CA MET A 19 19.08 9.25 12.84
C MET A 19 19.73 8.42 13.97
N GLN A 20 19.06 7.35 14.42
CA GLN A 20 19.58 6.51 15.50
C GLN A 20 18.92 5.12 15.58
N LEU A 21 18.70 4.48 14.43
CA LEU A 21 18.38 3.04 14.38
C LEU A 21 19.43 2.21 13.61
N ASP A 22 20.62 2.77 13.42
CA ASP A 22 21.78 2.08 12.81
C ASP A 22 22.77 1.49 13.84
N PHE A 23 22.40 1.38 15.12
CA PHE A 23 23.36 0.98 16.18
C PHE A 23 22.91 -0.18 17.09
N LEU A 24 21.92 -0.98 16.68
CA LEU A 24 21.54 -2.19 17.42
C LEU A 24 21.37 -3.42 16.52
N THR A 25 22.33 -3.66 15.63
CA THR A 25 22.55 -4.99 15.02
C THR A 25 24.02 -5.40 15.10
N GLU A 26 24.70 -5.05 16.20
CA GLU A 26 26.12 -5.42 16.43
C GLU A 26 26.33 -6.46 17.54
N HIS A 27 25.28 -7.13 18.05
CA HIS A 27 25.46 -8.10 19.16
C HIS A 27 24.61 -9.37 19.03
N ILE A 28 24.81 -10.12 17.93
CA ILE A 28 24.68 -11.58 17.94
C ILE A 28 25.84 -12.17 17.12
N GLN A 29 27.05 -12.12 17.70
CA GLN A 29 28.10 -13.06 17.34
C GLN A 29 27.90 -14.35 18.14
N ASP A 30 28.16 -15.47 17.48
CA ASP A 30 28.49 -16.77 18.06
C ASP A 30 27.36 -17.59 18.69
N GLN A 31 26.43 -18.04 17.83
CA GLN A 31 25.97 -19.42 17.93
C GLN A 31 26.18 -20.14 16.59
N ILE A 32 27.22 -20.96 16.59
CA ILE A 32 27.48 -22.01 15.60
C ILE A 32 26.21 -22.87 15.50
N CYS A 33 25.45 -22.78 14.40
CA CYS A 33 24.47 -23.82 14.09
C CYS A 33 25.26 -25.06 13.68
N PHE A 34 25.24 -26.05 14.58
CA PHE A 34 25.73 -27.40 14.35
C PHE A 34 24.71 -28.17 13.49
N CYS A 35 24.45 -27.66 12.29
CA CYS A 35 23.55 -28.26 11.32
C CYS A 35 24.30 -28.37 9.99
N ASP A 36 25.02 -29.49 9.85
CA ASP A 36 25.73 -30.02 8.68
C ASP A 36 26.70 -29.10 7.92
N LEU A 37 27.98 -29.51 7.92
CA LEU A 37 29.05 -29.00 7.05
C LEU A 37 28.75 -29.09 5.53
N SER A 38 27.56 -29.51 5.11
CA SER A 38 27.11 -29.53 3.71
C SER A 38 26.42 -28.23 3.25
N CYS A 39 25.95 -27.36 4.15
CA CYS A 39 25.20 -26.16 3.78
C CYS A 39 26.04 -24.86 3.71
N TYR A 40 27.34 -24.95 3.98
CA TYR A 40 28.28 -23.83 4.07
C TYR A 40 29.45 -24.00 3.11
N VAL A 41 29.20 -23.83 1.81
CA VAL A 41 30.29 -23.55 0.86
C VAL A 41 29.91 -22.33 0.03
N ARG A 42 30.33 -21.16 0.51
CA ARG A 42 30.41 -19.97 -0.34
C ARG A 42 31.62 -20.17 -1.25
N THR A 43 31.38 -20.64 -2.46
CA THR A 43 32.37 -20.67 -3.53
C THR A 43 32.24 -19.40 -4.38
N PRO A 44 33.31 -18.95 -5.05
CA PRO A 44 33.20 -17.89 -6.06
C PRO A 44 32.15 -18.21 -7.13
N GLN A 45 32.01 -19.48 -7.51
CA GLN A 45 31.03 -19.95 -8.48
C GLN A 45 29.59 -19.76 -7.97
N ASN A 46 29.30 -20.14 -6.72
CA ASN A 46 27.96 -19.97 -6.15
C ASN A 46 27.62 -18.48 -5.99
N GLU A 47 28.59 -17.64 -5.65
CA GLU A 47 28.41 -16.19 -5.58
C GLU A 47 28.13 -15.59 -6.96
N GLU A 48 28.88 -15.96 -7.98
CA GLU A 48 28.66 -15.53 -9.36
C GLU A 48 27.27 -15.93 -9.86
N VAL A 49 26.85 -17.18 -9.61
CA VAL A 49 25.53 -17.68 -10.02
C VAL A 49 24.40 -16.94 -9.30
N VAL A 50 24.52 -16.71 -7.99
CA VAL A 50 23.51 -15.97 -7.22
C VAL A 50 23.40 -14.52 -7.69
N LEU A 51 24.53 -13.82 -7.82
CA LEU A 51 24.54 -12.44 -8.28
C LEU A 51 24.08 -12.32 -9.74
N GLY A 52 24.46 -13.25 -10.60
CA GLY A 52 23.98 -13.36 -11.97
C GLY A 52 22.46 -13.48 -12.03
N THR A 53 21.89 -14.37 -11.20
CA THR A 53 20.42 -14.56 -11.12
C THR A 53 19.70 -13.26 -10.76
N PHE A 54 20.17 -12.51 -9.76
CA PHE A 54 19.55 -11.24 -9.38
C PHE A 54 19.81 -10.09 -10.36
N ASN A 55 20.92 -10.14 -11.11
CA ASN A 55 21.20 -9.16 -12.16
C ASN A 55 20.33 -9.41 -13.41
N GLU A 56 20.02 -10.67 -13.72
CA GLU A 56 19.11 -11.06 -14.80
C GLU A 56 17.65 -10.76 -14.46
N ASP A 57 17.21 -11.15 -13.26
CA ASP A 57 15.88 -10.86 -12.73
C ASP A 57 15.98 -10.45 -11.25
N PRO A 58 15.77 -9.16 -10.92
CA PRO A 58 15.88 -8.67 -9.56
C PRO A 58 14.59 -8.85 -8.73
N THR A 59 13.54 -9.50 -9.27
CA THR A 59 12.24 -9.67 -8.59
C THR A 59 12.03 -10.94 -7.76
N PRO A 60 12.78 -12.05 -7.93
CA PRO A 60 12.51 -13.29 -7.21
C PRO A 60 12.74 -13.18 -5.70
N SER A 61 11.95 -13.93 -4.94
CA SER A 61 12.24 -14.16 -3.53
C SER A 61 13.53 -14.98 -3.36
N ILE A 62 14.21 -14.78 -2.23
CA ILE A 62 15.38 -15.60 -1.84
C ILE A 62 15.05 -17.10 -1.85
N HIS A 63 13.82 -17.47 -1.51
CA HIS A 63 13.36 -18.87 -1.56
C HIS A 63 13.31 -19.43 -2.99
N ALA A 64 12.90 -18.62 -3.96
CA ALA A 64 12.89 -19.03 -5.36
C ALA A 64 14.31 -19.26 -5.87
N VAL A 65 15.21 -18.30 -5.61
CA VAL A 65 16.62 -18.40 -5.99
C VAL A 65 17.28 -19.60 -5.32
N ALA A 66 17.05 -19.83 -4.02
CA ALA A 66 17.58 -20.99 -3.31
C ALA A 66 17.23 -22.33 -3.98
N ARG A 67 16.01 -22.45 -4.52
CA ARG A 67 15.58 -23.65 -5.26
C ARG A 67 16.17 -23.74 -6.67
N MET A 68 16.49 -22.61 -7.29
CA MET A 68 17.07 -22.56 -8.64
C MET A 68 18.56 -22.91 -8.64
N VAL A 69 19.30 -22.37 -7.67
CA VAL A 69 20.77 -22.46 -7.63
C VAL A 69 21.30 -23.52 -6.67
N ASP A 70 20.40 -24.22 -5.96
CA ASP A 70 20.72 -25.21 -4.91
C ASP A 70 21.68 -24.67 -3.83
N VAL A 71 21.46 -23.41 -3.43
CA VAL A 71 22.23 -22.72 -2.38
C VAL A 71 21.31 -22.44 -1.20
N SER A 72 21.83 -22.63 0.02
CA SER A 72 21.08 -22.33 1.24
C SER A 72 20.69 -20.85 1.31
N ARG A 73 19.48 -20.59 1.81
CA ARG A 73 18.93 -19.22 1.95
C ARG A 73 19.85 -18.30 2.76
N SER A 74 20.48 -18.82 3.80
CA SER A 74 21.44 -18.11 4.64
C SER A 74 22.66 -17.64 3.85
N THR A 75 23.17 -18.49 2.95
CA THR A 75 24.31 -18.16 2.09
C THR A 75 23.92 -17.08 1.07
N ILE A 76 22.76 -17.21 0.43
CA ILE A 76 22.24 -16.19 -0.49
C ILE A 76 22.07 -14.84 0.23
N GLN A 77 21.48 -14.82 1.43
CA GLN A 77 21.33 -13.60 2.22
C GLN A 77 22.68 -12.94 2.55
N ARG A 78 23.72 -13.72 2.86
CA ARG A 78 25.07 -13.19 3.09
C ARG A 78 25.67 -12.62 1.81
N ILE A 79 25.58 -13.33 0.69
CA ILE A 79 26.08 -12.86 -0.61
C ILE A 79 25.42 -11.52 -0.99
N ILE A 80 24.09 -11.44 -0.91
CA ILE A 80 23.32 -10.22 -1.21
C ILE A 80 23.76 -9.05 -0.32
N ARG A 81 23.86 -9.27 1.01
CA ARG A 81 24.29 -8.23 1.96
C ARG A 81 25.71 -7.74 1.66
N ASP A 82 26.64 -8.65 1.44
CA ASP A 82 28.05 -8.30 1.20
C ASP A 82 28.24 -7.56 -0.14
N ASN A 83 27.35 -7.83 -1.11
CA ASN A 83 27.31 -7.15 -2.40
C ASN A 83 26.43 -5.89 -2.42
N ARG A 84 25.97 -5.44 -1.24
CA ARG A 84 25.13 -4.24 -1.05
C ARG A 84 23.84 -4.28 -1.87
N GLN A 85 23.27 -5.45 -2.08
CA GLN A 85 21.98 -5.60 -2.72
C GLN A 85 20.89 -5.48 -1.65
N HIS A 86 19.94 -4.58 -1.89
CA HIS A 86 18.85 -4.28 -0.98
C HIS A 86 17.52 -4.54 -1.66
N ALA A 87 16.55 -5.06 -0.90
CA ALA A 87 15.18 -5.19 -1.37
C ALA A 87 14.48 -3.83 -1.27
N TYR A 88 14.10 -3.28 -2.42
CA TYR A 88 13.29 -2.07 -2.51
C TYR A 88 11.85 -2.43 -2.87
N HIS A 89 10.89 -1.91 -2.11
CA HIS A 89 9.48 -2.08 -2.43
C HIS A 89 9.06 -1.16 -3.57
N TYR A 90 8.19 -1.68 -4.43
CA TYR A 90 7.57 -0.87 -5.46
C TYR A 90 6.66 0.18 -4.84
N ARG A 91 6.75 1.41 -5.36
CA ARG A 91 5.76 2.43 -5.09
C ARG A 91 4.52 2.16 -5.95
N HIS A 92 3.38 1.96 -5.30
CA HIS A 92 2.12 1.86 -6.03
C HIS A 92 1.66 3.26 -6.47
N VAL A 93 1.38 3.41 -7.77
CA VAL A 93 0.73 4.60 -8.32
C VAL A 93 -0.61 4.22 -8.94
N GLN A 94 -1.55 5.17 -8.93
CA GLN A 94 -2.82 5.02 -9.63
C GLN A 94 -2.60 5.11 -11.14
N ASN A 95 -3.25 4.24 -11.92
CA ASN A 95 -3.32 4.42 -13.37
C ASN A 95 -4.31 5.54 -13.67
N LEU A 96 -3.85 6.78 -13.81
CA LEU A 96 -4.71 7.89 -14.21
C LEU A 96 -4.69 8.04 -15.71
N MET A 97 -5.87 8.04 -16.34
CA MET A 97 -5.98 8.40 -17.75
C MET A 97 -5.67 9.89 -17.90
N SER A 98 -5.11 10.29 -19.04
CA SER A 98 -4.83 11.70 -19.36
C SER A 98 -6.07 12.60 -19.16
N GLU A 99 -7.25 12.07 -19.45
CA GLU A 99 -8.56 12.73 -19.27
C GLU A 99 -8.91 13.01 -17.80
N ASN A 100 -8.37 12.24 -16.85
CA ASN A 100 -8.68 12.44 -15.44
C ASN A 100 -7.91 13.63 -14.84
N TYR A 101 -6.78 14.02 -15.41
CA TYR A 101 -5.96 15.09 -14.84
C TYR A 101 -6.69 16.44 -14.80
N PRO A 102 -7.30 16.94 -15.90
CA PRO A 102 -8.06 18.18 -15.86
C PRO A 102 -9.24 18.12 -14.88
N ALA A 103 -9.98 17.00 -14.87
CA ALA A 103 -11.11 16.83 -13.95
C ALA A 103 -10.68 16.90 -12.48
N ARG A 104 -9.55 16.26 -12.13
CA ARG A 104 -8.99 16.31 -10.78
C ARG A 104 -8.52 17.70 -10.40
N VAL A 105 -7.82 18.41 -11.30
CA VAL A 105 -7.36 19.79 -11.04
C VAL A 105 -8.55 20.73 -10.84
N ASN A 106 -9.59 20.61 -11.67
CA ASN A 106 -10.81 21.41 -11.54
C ASN A 106 -11.52 21.14 -10.22
N PHE A 107 -11.67 19.86 -9.84
CA PHE A 107 -12.26 19.48 -8.56
C PHE A 107 -11.47 20.04 -7.37
N CYS A 108 -10.14 19.87 -7.36
CA CYS A 108 -9.29 20.40 -6.30
C CYS A 108 -9.39 21.93 -6.21
N THR A 109 -9.34 22.62 -7.34
CA THR A 109 -9.47 24.09 -7.39
C THR A 109 -10.82 24.55 -6.84
N TRP A 110 -11.91 23.89 -7.26
CA TRP A 110 -13.25 24.17 -6.76
C TRP A 110 -13.39 23.93 -5.26
N LEU A 111 -12.84 22.81 -4.75
CA LEU A 111 -12.90 22.48 -3.34
C LEU A 111 -12.12 23.50 -2.50
N LEU A 112 -10.95 23.94 -2.98
CA LEU A 112 -10.17 24.99 -2.34
C LEU A 112 -10.96 26.31 -2.26
N GLN A 113 -11.61 26.72 -3.35
CA GLN A 113 -12.46 27.92 -3.36
C GLN A 113 -13.61 27.83 -2.35
N LYS A 114 -14.25 26.65 -2.23
CA LYS A 114 -15.31 26.43 -1.24
C LYS A 114 -14.80 26.50 0.20
N CYS A 115 -13.58 26.03 0.44
CA CYS A 115 -12.92 26.14 1.73
C CYS A 115 -12.52 27.59 2.05
N ASP A 116 -12.12 28.39 1.05
CA ASP A 116 -11.82 29.82 1.22
C ASP A 116 -13.09 30.62 1.56
N GLU A 117 -14.21 30.31 0.91
CA GLU A 117 -15.53 30.90 1.23
C GLU A 117 -16.03 30.48 2.61
N ASN A 118 -15.81 29.21 2.99
CA ASN A 118 -16.23 28.66 4.26
C ASN A 118 -15.24 27.59 4.74
N PRO A 119 -14.40 27.91 5.75
CA PRO A 119 -13.42 26.95 6.29
C PRO A 119 -14.03 25.66 6.87
N ARG A 120 -15.34 25.66 7.16
CA ARG A 120 -16.07 24.48 7.64
C ARG A 120 -16.78 23.69 6.53
N PHE A 121 -16.58 24.05 5.26
CA PHE A 121 -17.23 23.38 4.13
C PHE A 121 -16.95 21.88 4.10
N VAL A 122 -15.70 21.46 4.36
CA VAL A 122 -15.31 20.03 4.33
C VAL A 122 -16.12 19.20 5.33
N TYR A 123 -16.51 19.75 6.48
CA TYR A 123 -17.34 19.04 7.47
C TYR A 123 -18.80 18.82 7.02
N LYS A 124 -19.20 19.47 5.92
CA LYS A 124 -20.51 19.27 5.30
C LYS A 124 -20.46 18.24 4.17
N VAL A 125 -19.29 17.80 3.74
CA VAL A 125 -19.16 16.82 2.66
C VAL A 125 -19.22 15.42 3.25
N LEU A 126 -20.20 14.62 2.80
CA LEU A 126 -20.28 13.21 3.15
C LEU A 126 -19.55 12.38 2.09
N PHE A 127 -18.39 11.85 2.44
CA PHE A 127 -17.66 10.94 1.56
C PHE A 127 -18.21 9.53 1.69
N THR A 128 -18.87 9.04 0.65
CA THR A 128 -19.21 7.62 0.50
C THR A 128 -18.17 6.94 -0.40
N ASN A 129 -17.88 5.68 -0.12
CA ASN A 129 -17.05 4.86 -0.99
C ASN A 129 -17.56 3.43 -0.97
N GLU A 130 -17.68 2.81 -2.15
CA GLU A 130 -17.93 1.39 -2.27
C GLU A 130 -16.62 0.61 -2.12
N PRO A 131 -16.44 -0.19 -1.06
CA PRO A 131 -15.28 -1.07 -0.99
C PRO A 131 -15.39 -2.16 -2.06
N SER A 132 -14.48 -2.14 -3.04
CA SER A 132 -14.39 -3.22 -4.02
C SER A 132 -13.49 -4.35 -3.52
N PHE A 133 -14.06 -5.53 -3.32
CA PHE A 133 -13.32 -6.74 -3.00
C PHE A 133 -13.10 -7.58 -4.26
N SER A 134 -11.86 -7.67 -4.70
CA SER A 134 -11.53 -8.48 -5.87
C SER A 134 -11.24 -9.94 -5.48
N ARG A 135 -11.81 -10.90 -6.22
CA ARG A 135 -11.48 -12.34 -6.12
C ARG A 135 -10.05 -12.69 -6.55
N GLY A 136 -9.28 -11.70 -6.99
CA GLY A 136 -7.93 -11.87 -7.52
C GLY A 136 -6.86 -11.94 -6.43
N GLY A 137 -6.90 -13.00 -5.62
CA GLY A 137 -5.80 -13.47 -4.77
C GLY A 137 -5.29 -12.50 -3.69
N THR A 138 -4.81 -13.07 -2.58
CA THR A 138 -4.02 -12.33 -1.59
C THR A 138 -2.70 -11.93 -2.23
N PHE A 139 -2.53 -10.64 -2.52
CA PHE A 139 -1.25 -10.09 -2.97
C PHE A 139 -0.25 -10.16 -1.81
N ASN A 140 0.78 -10.99 -1.92
CA ASN A 140 1.84 -11.02 -0.91
C ASN A 140 2.78 -9.83 -1.14
N ALA A 141 2.47 -8.70 -0.50
CA ALA A 141 3.26 -7.47 -0.60
C ALA A 141 4.73 -7.66 -0.20
N HIS A 142 5.05 -8.66 0.63
CA HIS A 142 6.44 -8.96 1.01
C HIS A 142 7.28 -9.48 -0.17
N ASN A 143 6.65 -10.17 -1.12
CA ASN A 143 7.33 -10.63 -2.34
C ASN A 143 7.34 -9.58 -3.43
N TYR A 144 6.84 -8.37 -3.15
CA TYR A 144 6.78 -7.29 -4.11
C TYR A 144 7.93 -6.31 -3.88
N HIS A 145 9.12 -6.75 -4.25
CA HIS A 145 10.36 -5.98 -4.14
C HIS A 145 11.25 -6.22 -5.35
N ILE A 146 12.23 -5.34 -5.50
CA ILE A 146 13.30 -5.41 -6.46
C ILE A 146 14.64 -5.37 -5.72
N TRP A 147 15.53 -6.31 -6.01
CA TRP A 147 16.89 -6.33 -5.49
C TRP A 147 17.78 -5.40 -6.32
N ALA A 148 18.37 -4.39 -5.67
CA ALA A 148 19.28 -3.46 -6.34
C ALA A 148 20.31 -2.89 -5.38
N LYS A 149 21.42 -2.36 -5.91
CA LYS A 149 22.42 -1.66 -5.09
C LYS A 149 21.93 -0.29 -4.65
N GLU A 150 21.25 0.40 -5.54
CA GLU A 150 20.64 1.71 -5.32
C GLU A 150 19.13 1.62 -5.53
N ASN A 151 18.37 2.50 -4.90
CA ASN A 151 16.92 2.50 -5.02
C ASN A 151 16.51 2.85 -6.46
N PRO A 152 15.90 1.91 -7.22
CA PRO A 152 15.50 2.19 -8.60
C PRO A 152 14.25 3.07 -8.69
N HIS A 153 13.67 3.46 -7.54
CA HIS A 153 12.38 4.15 -7.44
C HIS A 153 11.30 3.43 -8.27
N ALA A 154 11.33 2.09 -8.24
CA ALA A 154 10.46 1.26 -9.05
C ALA A 154 9.00 1.55 -8.72
N ILE A 155 8.22 1.84 -9.76
CA ILE A 155 6.81 2.12 -9.66
C ILE A 155 6.05 0.95 -10.27
N THR A 156 4.98 0.56 -9.60
CA THR A 156 3.96 -0.28 -10.22
C THR A 156 2.64 0.45 -10.32
N VAL A 157 1.93 0.20 -11.39
CA VAL A 157 0.60 0.74 -11.61
C VAL A 157 -0.42 -0.23 -11.03
N ARG A 158 -1.22 0.21 -10.03
CA ARG A 158 -2.40 -0.56 -9.63
C ARG A 158 -3.45 -0.45 -10.73
N SER A 159 -3.70 -1.55 -11.43
CA SER A 159 -4.55 -1.60 -12.62
C SER A 159 -6.02 -1.91 -12.32
N PHE A 160 -6.69 -1.22 -11.39
CA PHE A 160 -8.12 -1.49 -11.13
C PHE A 160 -8.96 -0.21 -11.14
N GLN A 161 -9.34 0.23 -12.35
CA GLN A 161 -10.39 1.24 -12.54
C GLN A 161 -11.80 0.62 -12.58
N ARG A 162 -11.92 -0.69 -12.83
CA ARG A 162 -13.20 -1.41 -12.81
C ARG A 162 -13.01 -2.78 -12.18
N ARG A 163 -13.60 -3.01 -11.00
CA ARG A 163 -13.77 -4.31 -10.36
C ARG A 163 -15.06 -4.29 -9.53
N PHE A 164 -15.71 -5.45 -9.44
CA PHE A 164 -17.02 -5.63 -8.82
C PHE A 164 -17.01 -5.31 -7.31
N SER A 165 -18.09 -4.68 -6.85
CA SER A 165 -18.34 -4.33 -5.44
C SER A 165 -19.05 -5.48 -4.73
N VAL A 166 -18.70 -5.72 -3.46
CA VAL A 166 -19.54 -6.47 -2.52
C VAL A 166 -19.73 -5.54 -1.34
N GLU A 167 -20.97 -5.18 -1.11
CA GLU A 167 -21.32 -4.02 -0.30
C GLU A 167 -21.67 -4.42 1.15
N PRO A 168 -21.35 -3.56 2.14
CA PRO A 168 -21.77 -3.76 3.54
C PRO A 168 -23.28 -3.59 3.77
N PHE A 169 -23.97 -2.94 2.83
CA PHE A 169 -25.42 -2.99 2.65
C PHE A 169 -25.72 -3.88 1.46
N GLU A 170 -26.74 -4.74 1.52
CA GLU A 170 -27.07 -5.62 0.40
C GLU A 170 -27.74 -4.83 -0.73
N LEU A 171 -26.98 -3.98 -1.45
CA LEU A 171 -27.44 -3.52 -2.74
C LEU A 171 -27.40 -4.69 -3.73
N PRO A 172 -28.38 -4.76 -4.66
CA PRO A 172 -28.41 -5.80 -5.66
C PRO A 172 -27.14 -5.74 -6.53
N ALA A 173 -26.72 -6.89 -7.05
CA ALA A 173 -25.50 -7.04 -7.86
C ALA A 173 -25.39 -6.11 -9.09
N LYS A 174 -26.48 -5.42 -9.44
CA LYS A 174 -26.51 -4.33 -10.43
C LYS A 174 -27.25 -3.13 -9.84
N VAL A 175 -26.50 -2.13 -9.41
CA VAL A 175 -27.03 -0.85 -8.95
C VAL A 175 -27.41 -0.01 -10.17
N THR A 176 -28.71 0.29 -10.33
CA THR A 176 -29.19 1.32 -11.26
C THR A 176 -29.36 2.65 -10.52
N GLY A 177 -29.46 3.76 -11.25
CA GLY A 177 -29.66 5.07 -10.64
C GLY A 177 -30.93 5.15 -9.77
N GLU A 178 -31.99 4.42 -10.15
CA GLU A 178 -33.24 4.31 -9.38
C GLU A 178 -33.04 3.56 -8.06
N ILE A 179 -32.30 2.44 -8.09
CA ILE A 179 -31.98 1.66 -6.88
C ILE A 179 -31.13 2.50 -5.93
N TYR A 180 -30.16 3.25 -6.46
CA TYR A 180 -29.32 4.12 -5.64
C TYR A 180 -30.08 5.33 -5.08
N ALA A 181 -31.02 5.91 -5.84
CA ALA A 181 -31.87 7.00 -5.36
C ALA A 181 -32.75 6.54 -4.19
N ASN A 182 -33.39 5.37 -4.31
CA ASN A 182 -34.17 4.79 -3.22
C ASN A 182 -33.31 4.53 -1.97
N PHE A 183 -32.07 4.06 -2.14
CA PHE A 183 -31.13 3.91 -1.03
C PHE A 183 -30.83 5.24 -0.32
N LEU A 184 -30.59 6.32 -1.08
CA LEU A 184 -30.31 7.64 -0.50
C LEU A 184 -31.51 8.21 0.30
N GLU A 185 -32.73 7.91 -0.14
CA GLU A 185 -33.96 8.44 0.46
C GLU A 185 -34.43 7.61 1.65
N GLU A 186 -34.39 6.28 1.53
CA GLU A 186 -35.05 5.38 2.50
C GLU A 186 -34.06 4.73 3.48
N ASP A 187 -32.87 4.36 3.03
CA ASP A 187 -31.95 3.52 3.81
C ASP A 187 -30.78 4.31 4.44
N LEU A 188 -30.34 5.40 3.80
CA LEU A 188 -29.23 6.24 4.29
C LEU A 188 -29.53 7.03 5.58
N PRO A 189 -30.77 7.48 5.87
CA PRO A 189 -31.07 8.23 7.09
C PRO A 189 -30.82 7.46 8.40
N GLU A 190 -31.15 6.16 8.46
CA GLU A 190 -31.02 5.33 9.69
C GLU A 190 -29.57 5.29 10.23
N PRO A 191 -28.52 5.04 9.41
CA PRO A 191 -27.13 5.16 9.84
C PRO A 191 -26.72 6.56 10.33
N LEU A 192 -27.45 7.60 9.94
CA LEU A 192 -27.18 9.00 10.28
C LEU A 192 -28.01 9.50 11.48
N ASP A 193 -28.80 8.66 12.14
CA ASP A 193 -29.69 9.03 13.27
C ASP A 193 -28.97 9.72 14.45
N ASN A 194 -27.66 9.46 14.62
CA ASN A 194 -26.84 10.10 15.65
C ASN A 194 -26.24 11.46 15.22
N VAL A 195 -26.49 11.89 13.98
CA VAL A 195 -26.10 13.20 13.45
C VAL A 195 -27.27 14.16 13.58
N LEU A 196 -27.03 15.37 14.10
CA LEU A 196 -28.10 16.35 14.27
C LEU A 196 -28.79 16.63 12.92
N LEU A 197 -30.12 16.62 12.88
CA LEU A 197 -30.93 16.84 11.66
C LEU A 197 -30.51 18.10 10.88
N ALA A 198 -30.09 19.16 11.60
CA ALA A 198 -29.58 20.40 11.02
C ALA A 198 -28.26 20.22 10.25
N GLN A 199 -27.44 19.23 10.60
CA GLN A 199 -26.23 18.89 9.86
C GLN A 199 -26.57 18.11 8.60
N ILE A 200 -27.52 17.15 8.67
CA ILE A 200 -27.98 16.34 7.54
C ILE A 200 -28.56 17.21 6.41
N ILE A 201 -29.42 18.18 6.73
CA ILE A 201 -30.04 19.09 5.75
C ILE A 201 -28.99 19.97 5.03
N ASN A 202 -27.83 20.18 5.66
CA ASN A 202 -26.75 21.00 5.12
C ASN A 202 -25.61 20.17 4.52
N MET A 203 -25.77 18.84 4.40
CA MET A 203 -24.78 17.97 3.79
C MET A 203 -24.74 18.16 2.27
N TRP A 204 -23.53 18.02 1.73
CA TRP A 204 -23.24 18.00 0.31
C TRP A 204 -22.83 16.57 -0.06
N PHE A 205 -23.45 16.06 -1.13
CA PHE A 205 -23.20 14.75 -1.74
C PHE A 205 -22.50 14.92 -3.09
#